data_AF-A0A151B7K9-F1
#
_entry.id   AF-A0A151B7K9-F1
#
_cell.length_a   1.000
_cell.length_b   1.000
_cell.length_c   1.000
_cell.angle_alpha   90.00
_cell.angle_beta   90.00
_cell.angle_gamma   90.00
#
_symmetry.space_group_name_H-M   'P 1'
#
loop_
_entity.id
_entity.type
_entity.pdbx_description
1 polymer ?
#
loop_
_entity_poly.entity_id
_entity_poly.type
_entity_poly.pdbx_seq_one_letter_code
_entity_poly.pdbx_strand_id
1 'polypeptide(L)' 'MRAKGGENVNLSEMIRQKGLTNYRVAKEAKIGQATISELINGKRKEPKFTTALKIANVLGVEVTEIYKALKE' A
#
# COMPACT_ATOMS: atom_id res chain seq x y z
N MET A 1 -24.05 -1.63 -13.37
CA MET A 1 -22.69 -2.14 -13.08
C MET A 1 -21.70 -1.37 -13.94
N ARG A 2 -20.83 -0.54 -13.35
CA ARG A 2 -19.81 0.19 -14.12
C ARG A 2 -18.52 -0.63 -14.13
N ALA A 3 -18.15 -1.13 -15.30
CA ALA A 3 -16.76 -1.47 -15.57
C ALA A 3 -15.92 -0.20 -15.42
N LYS A 4 -14.82 -0.26 -14.67
CA LYS A 4 -13.78 0.78 -14.67
C LYS A 4 -12.45 0.10 -14.98
N GLY A 5 -12.11 0.07 -16.26
CA GLY A 5 -10.71 -0.01 -16.66
C GLY A 5 -10.01 1.29 -16.24
N GLY A 6 -8.83 1.15 -15.62
CA GLY A 6 -7.87 2.25 -15.46
C GLY A 6 -8.11 3.23 -14.31
N GLU A 7 -8.45 2.79 -13.11
CA GLU A 7 -8.27 3.65 -11.92
C GLU A 7 -6.83 3.50 -11.41
N ASN A 8 -6.11 4.62 -11.41
CA ASN A 8 -4.86 4.82 -10.69
C ASN A 8 -5.13 4.63 -9.19
N VAL A 9 -4.87 3.44 -8.66
CA VAL A 9 -5.14 3.07 -7.26
C VAL A 9 -3.87 3.32 -6.44
N ASN A 10 -3.86 4.42 -5.69
CA ASN A 10 -2.78 4.68 -4.73
C ASN A 10 -2.85 3.75 -3.50
N LEU A 11 -1.76 3.68 -2.73
CA LEU A 11 -1.66 2.75 -1.60
C LEU A 11 -2.78 2.94 -0.55
N SER A 12 -3.23 4.17 -0.30
CA SER A 12 -4.31 4.46 0.65
C SER A 12 -5.64 3.84 0.19
N GLU A 13 -5.93 3.93 -1.09
CA GLU A 13 -7.11 3.32 -1.70
C GLU A 13 -7.08 1.79 -1.59
N MET A 14 -5.93 1.17 -1.87
CA MET A 14 -5.75 -0.28 -1.72
C MET A 14 -6.07 -0.74 -0.29
N ILE A 15 -5.57 -0.01 0.72
CA ILE A 15 -5.81 -0.30 2.13
C ILE A 15 -7.31 -0.20 2.45
N ARG A 16 -7.99 0.85 1.96
CA ARG A 16 -9.42 1.07 2.18
C ARG A 16 -10.27 -0.02 1.53
N GLN A 17 -9.95 -0.45 0.31
CA GLN A 17 -10.66 -1.52 -0.40
C GLN A 17 -10.57 -2.86 0.33
N LYS A 18 -9.51 -3.09 1.10
CA LYS A 18 -9.35 -4.28 1.96
C LYS A 18 -10.04 -4.14 3.32
N GLY A 19 -10.71 -3.03 3.60
CA GLY A 19 -11.37 -2.77 4.88
C GLY A 19 -10.38 -2.59 6.05
N LEU A 20 -9.13 -2.26 5.74
CA LEU A 20 -8.07 -2.07 6.71
C LEU A 20 -7.82 -0.58 6.98
N THR A 21 -7.14 -0.30 8.09
CA THR A 21 -6.64 1.04 8.39
C THR A 21 -5.13 1.07 8.22
N ASN A 22 -4.56 2.25 7.97
CA ASN A 22 -3.09 2.45 7.91
C ASN A 22 -2.41 1.90 9.16
N TYR A 23 -3.05 2.10 10.33
CA TYR A 23 -2.57 1.59 11.60
C TYR A 23 -2.51 0.06 11.63
N ARG A 24 -3.59 -0.62 11.19
CA ARG A 24 -3.66 -2.08 11.13
C ARG A 24 -2.63 -2.65 10.17
N VAL A 25 -2.49 -2.05 8.98
CA VAL A 25 -1.49 -2.48 8.00
C VAL A 25 -0.08 -2.35 8.56
N ALA A 26 0.28 -1.23 9.19
CA ALA A 26 1.60 -1.07 9.79
C ALA A 26 1.86 -2.09 10.91
N LYS A 27 0.85 -2.34 11.75
CA LYS A 27 0.94 -3.33 12.84
C LYS A 27 1.12 -4.75 12.32
N GLU A 28 0.31 -5.18 11.36
CA GLU A 28 0.33 -6.53 10.78
C GLU A 28 1.58 -6.75 9.90
N ALA A 29 2.01 -5.73 9.15
CA ALA A 29 3.23 -5.76 8.36
C ALA A 29 4.50 -5.66 9.21
N LYS A 30 4.39 -5.37 10.52
CA LYS A 30 5.50 -5.12 11.44
C LYS A 30 6.45 -4.04 10.88
N ILE A 31 5.87 -2.90 10.53
CA ILE A 31 6.57 -1.68 10.10
C ILE A 31 6.17 -0.50 10.97
N GLY A 32 6.99 0.55 10.99
CA GLY A 32 6.67 1.78 11.72
C GLY A 32 5.43 2.47 11.14
N GLN A 33 4.62 3.09 12.00
CA GLN A 33 3.51 3.96 11.59
C GLN A 33 4.00 5.14 10.72
N ALA A 34 5.19 5.67 11.03
CA ALA A 34 5.83 6.68 10.20
C ALA A 34 6.12 6.15 8.79
N THR A 35 6.61 4.92 8.66
CA THR A 35 6.89 4.30 7.36
C THR A 35 5.64 4.20 6.48
N ILE A 36 4.52 3.70 7.01
CA ILE A 36 3.28 3.61 6.21
C ILE A 36 2.75 5.00 5.83
N SER A 37 2.86 5.98 6.75
CA SER A 37 2.43 7.35 6.50
C SER A 37 3.29 8.04 5.44
N GLU A 38 4.62 7.86 5.48
CA GLU A 38 5.54 8.39 4.47
C GLU A 38 5.28 7.81 3.09
N LEU A 39 4.95 6.52 3.01
CA LEU A 39 4.60 5.84 1.75
C LEU A 39 3.29 6.38 1.19
N ILE A 40 2.24 6.45 2.01
CA ILE A 40 0.92 6.94 1.60
C ILE A 40 0.95 8.41 1.15
N ASN A 41 1.73 9.25 1.85
CA ASN A 41 1.85 10.67 1.53
C ASN A 41 2.94 10.96 0.46
N GLY A 42 3.52 9.94 -0.16
CA GLY A 42 4.53 10.10 -1.21
C GLY A 42 5.88 10.69 -0.75
N LYS A 43 6.12 10.83 0.56
CA LYS A 43 7.41 11.28 1.12
C LYS A 43 8.52 10.25 0.90
N ARG A 44 8.15 8.97 0.86
CA ARG A 44 9.00 7.86 0.45
C ARG A 44 8.34 7.14 -0.71
N LYS A 45 8.96 7.15 -1.91
CA LYS A 45 8.44 6.47 -3.10
C LYS A 45 9.11 5.11 -3.36
N GLU A 46 10.29 4.90 -2.77
CA GLU A 46 11.09 3.69 -2.97
C GLU A 46 11.30 2.96 -1.64
N PRO A 47 10.31 2.17 -1.17
CA PRO A 47 10.53 1.27 -0.04
C PRO A 47 11.51 0.16 -0.43
N LYS A 48 12.27 -0.32 0.56
CA LYS A 48 12.99 -1.59 0.44
C LYS A 48 12.01 -2.71 0.04
N PHE A 49 12.49 -3.66 -0.77
CA PHE A 49 11.72 -4.84 -1.18
C PHE A 49 11.03 -5.54 0.00
N THR A 50 11.74 -5.72 1.11
CA THR A 50 11.19 -6.33 2.33
C THR A 50 9.99 -5.58 2.90
N THR A 51 9.99 -4.25 2.82
CA THR A 51 8.88 -3.41 3.31
C THR A 51 7.68 -3.50 2.37
N ALA A 52 7.92 -3.40 1.06
CA ALA A 52 6.86 -3.56 0.06
C ALA A 52 6.22 -4.95 0.16
N LEU A 53 7.03 -6.01 0.28
CA LEU A 53 6.55 -7.40 0.41
C LEU A 53 5.71 -7.60 1.68
N LYS A 54 6.12 -7.04 2.82
CA LYS A 54 5.33 -7.10 4.06
C LYS A 54 3.95 -6.46 3.91
N ILE A 55 3.87 -5.31 3.25
CA ILE A 55 2.60 -4.61 2.98
C ILE A 55 1.76 -5.44 2.00
N ALA A 56 2.38 -5.95 0.92
CA ALA A 56 1.72 -6.78 -0.08
C ALA A 56 1.09 -8.04 0.53
N ASN A 57 1.82 -8.71 1.44
CA ASN A 57 1.33 -9.89 2.15
C ASN A 57 0.10 -9.58 3.03
N VAL A 58 0.09 -8.44 3.73
CA VAL A 58 -1.07 -8.01 4.53
C VAL A 58 -2.27 -7.68 3.64
N LEU A 59 -2.03 -7.04 2.51
CA LEU A 59 -3.09 -6.66 1.57
C LEU A 59 -3.55 -7.82 0.67
N GLY A 60 -2.82 -8.94 0.66
CA GLY A 60 -3.07 -10.08 -0.23
C GLY A 60 -3.00 -9.66 -1.69
N VAL A 61 -1.93 -8.97 -2.08
CA VAL A 61 -1.66 -8.51 -3.45
C VAL A 61 -0.21 -8.83 -3.83
N GLU A 62 0.10 -8.73 -5.12
CA GLU A 62 1.48 -8.84 -5.60
C GLU A 62 2.31 -7.62 -5.17
N VAL A 63 3.60 -7.84 -4.87
CA VAL A 63 4.51 -6.76 -4.47
C VAL A 63 4.66 -5.68 -5.56
N THR A 64 4.49 -6.06 -6.83
CA THR A 64 4.50 -5.14 -7.98
C THR A 64 3.37 -4.12 -7.92
N GLU A 65 2.20 -4.48 -7.37
CA GLU A 65 1.07 -3.56 -7.18
C GLU A 65 1.41 -2.47 -6.17
N ILE A 66 2.18 -2.78 -5.12
CA ILE A 66 2.68 -1.79 -4.16
C ILE A 66 3.57 -0.76 -4.86
N TYR A 67 4.46 -1.20 -5.75
CA TYR A 67 5.32 -0.27 -6.48
C TYR A 67 4.57 0.59 -7.50
N LYS A 68 3.53 0.07 -8.14
CA LYS A 68 2.65 0.86 -9.01
C LYS A 68 1.95 1.95 -8.21
N ALA A 69 1.36 1.57 -7.07
CA ALA A 69 0.60 2.45 -6.19
C ALA A 69 1.42 3.56 -5.51
N LEU A 70 2.76 3.51 -5.57
CA LEU A 70 3.68 4.51 -5.00
C LEU A 70 4.33 5.43 -6.07
N LYS A 71 4.15 5.13 -7.35
CA LYS A 71 4.70 5.91 -8.48
C LYS A 71 3.75 6.99 -8.99
N GLU A 72 2.50 6.96 -8.55
CA GLU A 72 1.47 7.97 -8.79
C GLU A 72 1.62 9.15 -7.82
#